data_AF-A0A357MSK5-F1
#
_entry.id   AF-A0A357MSK5-F1
#
_cell.length_a   1.000
_cell.length_b   1.000
_cell.length_c   1.000
_cell.angle_alpha   90.00
_cell.angle_beta   90.00
_cell.angle_gamma   90.00
#
_symmetry.space_group_name_H-M   'P 1'
#
loop_
_entity.id
_entity.type
_entity.pdbx_description
1 polymer ?
#
loop_
_entity_poly.entity_id
_entity_poly.type
_entity_poly.pdbx_seq_one_letter_code
_entity_poly.pdbx_strand_id
1 'polypeptide(L)'
;MNIVLIFKTIYATTAVAFSALLIKDLRKSNFMKGRASMVISGLIGGIAYFLDTLGIGSFATSTVMLRSFKQVQDKDLPGSLNVASVLPILLEAFIFIGIIQVDPLTIVTMVSAACIGAWMGASVVHKLPEQRIRLIISIALFIAATVSLLKQLDFIPADYAGAIGLTGIKLVIAILA
;
A
#
# COMPACT_ATOMS: atom_id res chain seq x y z
N MET A 1 16.87 18.91 12.16
CA MET A 1 16.28 17.57 12.40
C MET A 1 16.42 16.77 11.12
N ASN A 2 17.01 15.57 11.16
CA ASN A 2 17.25 14.76 9.95
C ASN A 2 15.88 14.40 9.33
N ILE A 3 15.68 14.67 8.04
CA ILE A 3 14.36 14.51 7.39
C ILE A 3 13.83 13.08 7.49
N VAL A 4 14.73 12.10 7.45
CA VAL A 4 14.43 10.67 7.68
C VAL A 4 13.82 10.45 9.06
N LEU A 5 14.32 11.15 10.09
CA LEU A 5 13.78 11.07 11.44
C LEU A 5 12.35 11.64 11.48
N ILE A 6 12.07 12.72 10.76
CA ILE A 6 10.73 13.33 10.68
C ILE A 6 9.72 12.36 10.07
N PHE A 7 10.06 11.73 8.95
CA PHE A 7 9.16 10.74 8.36
C PHE A 7 8.97 9.52 9.25
N LYS A 8 10.04 9.01 9.88
CA LYS A 8 9.94 7.90 10.84
C LYS A 8 9.03 8.24 12.02
N THR A 9 9.11 9.45 12.58
CA THR A 9 8.22 9.86 13.67
C THR A 9 6.77 10.02 13.19
N ILE A 10 6.55 10.56 11.99
CA ILE A 10 5.21 10.64 11.39
C ILE A 10 4.60 9.24 11.20
N TYR A 11 5.33 8.30 10.60
CA TYR A 11 4.84 6.93 10.38
C TYR A 11 4.62 6.19 11.70
N ALA A 12 5.52 6.32 12.67
CA ALA A 12 5.35 5.71 13.99
C ALA A 12 4.12 6.27 14.73
N THR A 13 3.92 7.59 14.71
CA THR A 13 2.76 8.21 15.36
C THR A 13 1.45 7.84 14.69
N THR A 14 1.38 7.79 13.36
CA THR A 14 0.19 7.29 12.64
C THR A 14 -0.07 5.82 12.89
N ALA A 15 0.96 4.98 12.97
CA ALA A 15 0.80 3.56 13.29
C ALA A 15 0.22 3.35 14.69
N VAL A 16 0.70 4.10 15.68
CA VAL A 16 0.18 4.06 17.06
C VAL A 16 -1.27 4.56 17.10
N ALA A 17 -1.55 5.70 16.45
CA ALA A 17 -2.91 6.26 16.40
C ALA A 17 -3.90 5.28 15.75
N PHE A 18 -3.54 4.73 14.59
CA PHE A 18 -4.37 3.74 13.90
C PHE A 18 -4.57 2.47 14.74
N SER A 19 -3.51 1.95 15.37
CA SER A 19 -3.60 0.78 16.25
C SER A 19 -4.55 1.03 17.42
N ALA A 20 -4.46 2.20 18.06
CA ALA A 20 -5.35 2.57 19.16
C ALA A 20 -6.82 2.64 18.73
N LEU A 21 -7.10 3.20 17.55
CA LEU A 21 -8.45 3.24 16.96
C LEU A 21 -8.94 1.83 16.63
N LEU A 22 -8.12 1.02 15.98
CA LEU A 22 -8.46 -0.35 15.62
C LEU A 22 -8.78 -1.20 16.87
N ILE A 23 -7.95 -1.11 17.92
CA ILE A 23 -8.19 -1.82 19.19
C ILE A 23 -9.48 -1.33 19.84
N LYS A 24 -9.75 -0.02 19.83
CA LYS A 24 -10.98 0.56 20.38
C LYS A 24 -12.22 0.03 19.65
N ASP A 25 -12.17 -0.06 18.32
CA ASP A 25 -13.27 -0.56 17.51
C ASP A 25 -13.45 -2.08 17.64
N LEU A 26 -12.34 -2.83 17.74
CA LEU A 26 -12.37 -4.27 18.01
C LEU A 26 -12.93 -4.60 19.41
N ARG A 27 -12.67 -3.76 20.43
CA ARG A 27 -13.23 -3.95 21.79
C ARG A 27 -14.72 -3.63 21.86
N LYS A 28 -15.17 -2.62 21.12
CA LYS A 28 -16.59 -2.21 21.09
C LYS A 28 -17.45 -3.17 20.29
N SER A 29 -16.85 -3.85 19.34
CA SER A 29 -17.56 -4.69 18.40
C SER A 29 -17.41 -6.16 18.81
N ASN A 30 -18.51 -6.92 18.90
CA ASN A 30 -18.47 -8.37 19.17
C ASN A 30 -17.96 -9.17 17.95
N PHE A 31 -16.94 -8.67 17.24
CA PHE A 31 -16.52 -9.09 15.89
C PHE A 31 -15.74 -10.41 15.82
N MET A 32 -15.43 -11.03 16.96
CA MET A 32 -14.76 -12.33 17.03
C MET A 32 -15.63 -13.52 16.55
N LYS A 33 -16.79 -13.27 15.91
CA LYS A 33 -17.71 -14.31 15.40
C LYS A 33 -17.66 -14.49 13.88
N GLY A 34 -16.58 -14.05 13.22
CA GLY A 34 -16.36 -14.28 11.79
C GLY A 34 -15.81 -15.68 11.48
N ARG A 35 -16.14 -16.24 10.31
CA ARG A 35 -15.56 -17.49 9.78
C ARG A 35 -14.08 -17.37 9.37
N ALA A 36 -13.49 -16.18 9.44
CA ALA A 36 -12.11 -15.92 9.03
C ALA A 36 -11.12 -16.41 10.09
N SER A 37 -10.09 -17.11 9.64
CA SER A 37 -8.99 -17.56 10.50
C SER A 37 -7.93 -16.46 10.59
N MET A 38 -7.62 -16.05 11.82
CA MET A 38 -6.57 -15.08 12.09
C MET A 38 -5.20 -15.59 11.61
N VAL A 39 -4.95 -16.89 11.74
CA VAL A 39 -3.69 -17.52 11.30
C VAL A 39 -3.57 -17.48 9.77
N ILE A 40 -4.63 -17.86 9.05
CA ILE A 40 -4.61 -17.85 7.58
C ILE A 40 -4.47 -16.41 7.08
N SER A 41 -5.23 -15.47 7.64
CA SER A 41 -5.15 -14.06 7.25
C SER A 41 -3.79 -13.44 7.56
N GLY A 42 -3.17 -13.81 8.69
CA GLY A 42 -1.81 -13.38 9.05
C GLY A 42 -0.74 -13.93 8.10
N LEU A 43 -0.84 -15.20 7.71
CA LEU A 43 0.07 -15.80 6.72
C LEU A 43 -0.09 -15.16 5.34
N ILE A 44 -1.32 -14.93 4.91
CA ILE A 44 -1.61 -14.23 3.65
C ILE A 44 -0.98 -12.84 3.67
N GLY A 45 -1.17 -12.08 4.75
CA GLY A 45 -0.53 -10.77 4.91
C GLY A 45 0.99 -10.88 4.86
N GLY A 46 1.59 -11.78 5.65
CA GLY A 46 3.04 -11.99 5.66
C GLY A 46 3.61 -12.28 4.27
N ILE A 47 2.97 -13.15 3.49
CA ILE A 47 3.40 -13.45 2.12
C ILE A 47 3.18 -12.25 1.20
N ALA A 48 2.00 -11.62 1.25
CA ALA A 48 1.66 -10.51 0.36
C ALA A 48 2.62 -9.31 0.53
N TYR A 49 2.89 -8.90 1.77
CA TYR A 49 3.80 -7.80 2.08
C TYR A 49 5.26 -8.16 1.85
N PHE A 50 5.66 -9.42 2.10
CA PHE A 50 6.99 -9.87 1.69
C PHE A 50 7.17 -9.79 0.17
N LEU A 51 6.20 -10.26 -0.63
CA LEU A 51 6.23 -10.15 -2.09
C LEU A 51 6.16 -8.69 -2.57
N ASP A 52 5.57 -7.79 -1.78
CA ASP A 52 5.55 -6.35 -2.06
C ASP A 52 6.96 -5.75 -2.02
N THR A 53 7.80 -6.19 -1.08
CA THR A 53 9.22 -5.80 -1.05
C THR A 53 10.00 -6.23 -2.30
N LEU A 54 9.55 -7.29 -2.99
CA LEU A 54 10.09 -7.75 -4.27
C LEU A 54 9.46 -7.03 -5.47
N GLY A 55 8.51 -6.13 -5.23
CA GLY A 55 7.83 -5.32 -6.22
C GLY A 55 6.61 -5.98 -6.88
N ILE A 56 6.07 -7.07 -6.34
CA ILE A 56 4.93 -7.79 -6.96
C ILE A 56 3.58 -7.12 -6.64
N GLY A 57 3.49 -6.37 -5.54
CA GLY A 57 2.26 -5.68 -5.10
C GLY A 57 1.48 -6.46 -4.03
N SER A 58 1.38 -5.90 -2.83
CA SER A 58 0.62 -6.49 -1.70
C SER A 58 -0.89 -6.50 -1.92
N PHE A 59 -1.44 -5.50 -2.61
CA PHE A 59 -2.89 -5.39 -2.84
C PHE A 59 -3.42 -6.48 -3.78
N ALA A 60 -2.73 -6.77 -4.89
CA ALA A 60 -3.13 -7.83 -5.81
C ALA A 60 -3.04 -9.21 -5.15
N THR A 61 -1.89 -9.49 -4.52
CA THR A 61 -1.62 -10.77 -3.87
C THR A 61 -2.59 -11.03 -2.72
N SER A 62 -2.84 -10.05 -1.85
CA SER A 62 -3.83 -10.15 -0.77
C SER A 62 -5.24 -10.37 -1.31
N THR A 63 -5.65 -9.66 -2.37
CA THR A 63 -6.97 -9.82 -2.99
C THR A 63 -7.19 -11.27 -3.45
N VAL A 64 -6.23 -11.84 -4.18
CA VAL A 64 -6.33 -13.20 -4.72
C VAL A 64 -6.32 -14.23 -3.60
N MET A 65 -5.44 -14.08 -2.61
CA MET A 65 -5.30 -15.04 -1.52
C MET A 65 -6.51 -15.01 -0.56
N LEU A 66 -6.95 -13.82 -0.13
CA LEU A 66 -8.11 -13.70 0.77
C LEU A 66 -9.38 -14.29 0.14
N ARG A 67 -9.53 -14.14 -1.18
CA ARG A 67 -10.66 -14.72 -1.93
C ARG A 67 -10.53 -16.24 -2.07
N SER A 68 -9.34 -16.72 -2.45
CA SER A 68 -9.06 -18.16 -2.58
C SER A 68 -9.30 -18.93 -1.28
N PHE A 69 -8.89 -18.35 -0.15
CA PHE A 69 -9.10 -18.92 1.18
C PHE A 69 -10.43 -18.54 1.83
N LYS A 70 -11.33 -17.86 1.11
CA LYS A 70 -12.66 -17.44 1.56
C LYS A 70 -12.65 -16.69 2.91
N GLN A 71 -11.62 -15.89 3.15
CA GLN A 71 -11.43 -15.16 4.41
C GLN A 71 -12.31 -13.91 4.51
N VAL A 72 -12.66 -13.29 3.37
CA VAL A 72 -13.43 -12.04 3.31
C VAL A 72 -14.52 -12.16 2.24
N GLN A 73 -15.68 -11.56 2.48
CA GLN A 73 -16.76 -11.50 1.49
C GLN A 73 -16.40 -10.48 0.38
N ASP A 74 -16.79 -10.75 -0.86
CA ASP A 74 -16.47 -9.91 -2.02
C ASP A 74 -16.90 -8.43 -1.86
N LYS A 75 -17.96 -8.15 -1.10
CA LYS A 75 -18.45 -6.79 -0.79
C LYS A 75 -17.56 -6.05 0.22
N ASP A 76 -17.00 -6.78 1.19
CA ASP A 76 -16.22 -6.22 2.29
C ASP A 76 -14.73 -6.16 1.91
N LEU A 77 -14.34 -6.79 0.80
CA LEU A 77 -12.96 -6.94 0.35
C LEU A 77 -12.22 -5.60 0.19
N PRO A 78 -12.78 -4.56 -0.47
CA PRO A 78 -12.07 -3.29 -0.64
C PRO A 78 -11.77 -2.60 0.70
N GLY A 79 -12.75 -2.56 1.61
CA GLY A 79 -12.60 -1.97 2.94
C GLY A 79 -11.64 -2.78 3.83
N SER A 80 -11.77 -4.11 3.79
CA SER A 80 -10.92 -5.03 4.57
C SER A 80 -9.47 -4.94 4.14
N LEU A 81 -9.20 -4.86 2.82
CA LEU A 81 -7.86 -4.66 2.31
C LEU A 81 -7.27 -3.35 2.81
N ASN A 82 -7.99 -2.22 2.69
CA ASN A 82 -7.48 -0.94 3.18
C ASN A 82 -7.11 -0.99 4.66
N VAL A 83 -7.98 -1.52 5.52
CA VAL A 83 -7.71 -1.63 6.96
C VAL A 83 -6.55 -2.58 7.26
N ALA A 84 -6.51 -3.74 6.61
CA ALA A 84 -5.45 -4.73 6.80
C ALA A 84 -4.07 -4.24 6.32
N SER A 85 -4.04 -3.28 5.39
CA SER A 85 -2.80 -2.79 4.78
C SER A 85 -2.12 -1.66 5.54
N VAL A 86 -2.84 -0.92 6.39
CA VAL A 86 -2.27 0.27 7.04
C VAL A 86 -1.04 -0.05 7.88
N LEU A 87 -1.12 -1.04 8.78
CA LEU A 87 0.00 -1.36 9.67
C LEU A 87 1.19 -1.98 8.93
N PRO A 88 1.01 -2.98 8.03
CA PRO A 88 2.12 -3.50 7.24
C PRO A 88 2.83 -2.43 6.40
N ILE A 89 2.08 -1.57 5.69
CA ILE A 89 2.68 -0.52 4.84
C ILE A 89 3.41 0.52 5.69
N LEU A 90 2.87 0.92 6.85
CA LEU A 90 3.56 1.85 7.75
C LEU A 90 4.87 1.23 8.30
N LEU A 91 4.86 -0.07 8.58
CA LEU A 91 6.06 -0.79 9.01
C LEU A 91 7.10 -0.88 7.88
N GLU A 92 6.69 -1.23 6.67
CA GLU A 92 7.55 -1.24 5.49
C GLU A 92 8.18 0.13 5.25
N ALA A 93 7.36 1.19 5.25
CA ALA A 93 7.84 2.55 5.06
C ALA A 93 8.85 2.96 6.16
N PHE A 94 8.57 2.60 7.42
CA PHE A 94 9.46 2.87 8.55
C PHE A 94 10.82 2.17 8.41
N ILE A 95 10.83 0.92 7.96
CA ILE A 95 12.04 0.14 7.71
C ILE A 95 12.79 0.70 6.50
N PHE A 96 12.12 0.83 5.35
CA PHE A 96 12.77 1.19 4.09
C PHE A 96 13.34 2.60 4.09
N ILE A 97 12.68 3.57 4.71
CA ILE A 97 13.25 4.93 4.79
C ILE A 97 14.53 4.97 5.64
N GLY A 98 14.77 3.95 6.48
CA GLY A 98 16.00 3.80 7.24
C GLY A 98 17.12 3.09 6.49
N ILE A 99 16.77 2.17 5.58
CA ILE A 99 17.72 1.32 4.87
C ILE A 99 18.08 1.91 3.51
N ILE A 100 17.10 2.44 2.80
CA ILE A 100 17.22 2.99 1.46
C ILE A 100 17.40 4.51 1.57
N GLN A 101 18.58 4.99 1.16
CA GLN A 101 18.96 6.40 1.29
C GLN A 101 18.41 7.25 0.15
N VAL A 102 17.08 7.43 0.08
CA VAL A 102 16.42 8.23 -0.96
C VAL A 102 16.68 9.73 -0.77
N ASP A 103 16.82 10.47 -1.86
CA ASP A 103 16.96 11.93 -1.85
C ASP A 103 15.77 12.59 -1.11
N PRO A 104 16.03 13.39 -0.06
CA PRO A 104 15.02 14.15 0.69
C PRO A 104 13.96 14.84 -0.17
N LEU A 105 14.37 15.47 -1.27
CA LEU A 105 13.45 16.20 -2.13
C LEU A 105 12.47 15.25 -2.82
N THR A 106 12.96 14.09 -3.27
CA THR A 106 12.14 13.05 -3.89
C THR A 106 11.14 12.49 -2.88
N ILE A 107 11.59 12.18 -1.66
CA ILE A 107 10.69 11.67 -0.59
C ILE A 107 9.57 12.67 -0.31
N VAL A 108 9.92 13.93 -0.05
CA VAL A 108 8.92 14.95 0.33
C VAL A 108 7.91 15.17 -0.78
N THR A 109 8.38 15.33 -2.02
CA THR A 109 7.50 15.62 -3.16
C THR A 109 6.61 14.43 -3.51
N MET A 110 7.16 13.21 -3.55
CA MET A 110 6.38 12.02 -3.88
C MET A 110 5.36 11.68 -2.78
N VAL A 111 5.75 11.76 -1.50
CA VAL A 111 4.80 11.53 -0.40
C VAL A 111 3.69 12.59 -0.41
N SER A 112 4.03 13.87 -0.64
CA SER A 112 3.02 14.93 -0.72
C SER A 112 2.05 14.71 -1.87
N ALA A 113 2.58 14.36 -3.05
CA ALA A 113 1.77 14.05 -4.24
C ALA A 113 0.83 12.86 -3.99
N ALA A 114 1.34 11.77 -3.40
CA ALA A 114 0.55 10.61 -3.05
C ALA A 114 -0.55 10.94 -2.02
N CYS A 115 -0.25 11.74 -1.00
CA CYS A 115 -1.24 12.18 -0.02
C CYS A 115 -2.35 13.04 -0.66
N ILE A 116 -1.99 14.00 -1.51
CA ILE A 116 -2.96 14.85 -2.23
C ILE A 116 -3.80 14.00 -3.18
N GLY A 117 -3.16 13.12 -3.97
CA GLY A 117 -3.84 12.20 -4.87
C GLY A 117 -4.80 11.26 -4.16
N ALA A 118 -4.40 10.71 -3.00
CA ALA A 118 -5.27 9.87 -2.18
C ALA A 118 -6.46 10.65 -1.60
N TRP A 119 -6.25 11.88 -1.12
CA TRP A 119 -7.32 12.72 -0.58
C TRP A 119 -8.34 13.10 -1.67
N MET A 120 -7.86 13.53 -2.83
CA MET A 120 -8.72 13.85 -3.98
C MET A 120 -9.42 12.60 -4.52
N GLY A 121 -8.68 11.50 -4.70
CA GLY A 121 -9.19 10.23 -5.21
C GLY A 121 -10.26 9.62 -4.32
N ALA A 122 -10.09 9.66 -2.99
CA ALA A 122 -11.06 9.13 -2.04
C ALA A 122 -12.45 9.78 -2.19
N SER A 123 -12.49 11.08 -2.46
CA SER A 123 -13.74 11.83 -2.65
C SER A 123 -14.52 11.40 -3.91
N VAL A 124 -13.81 10.96 -4.94
CA VAL A 124 -14.38 10.45 -6.19
C VAL A 124 -14.81 8.99 -6.01
N VAL A 125 -13.94 8.16 -5.44
CA VAL A 125 -14.15 6.72 -5.29
C VAL A 125 -15.36 6.42 -4.40
N HIS A 126 -15.61 7.20 -3.34
CA HIS A 126 -16.77 6.98 -2.45
C HIS A 126 -18.13 7.13 -3.16
N LYS A 127 -18.20 7.83 -4.29
CA LYS A 127 -19.43 8.03 -5.06
C LYS A 127 -19.67 6.94 -6.12
N LEU A 128 -18.71 6.05 -6.34
CA LEU A 128 -18.78 5.04 -7.38
C LEU A 128 -19.44 3.75 -6.86
N PRO A 129 -20.20 3.03 -7.72
CA PRO A 129 -20.70 1.70 -7.36
C PRO A 129 -19.54 0.70 -7.26
N GLU A 130 -19.68 -0.30 -6.38
CA GLU A 130 -18.65 -1.32 -6.10
C GLU A 130 -18.09 -2.00 -7.36
N GLN A 131 -18.94 -2.25 -8.36
CA GLN A 131 -18.54 -2.86 -9.63
C GLN A 131 -17.53 -1.99 -10.39
N ARG A 132 -17.72 -0.67 -10.41
CA ARG A 132 -16.78 0.25 -11.05
C ARG A 132 -15.48 0.35 -10.26
N ILE A 133 -15.56 0.39 -8.93
CA ILE A 133 -14.38 0.38 -8.06
C ILE A 133 -13.54 -0.87 -8.33
N ARG A 134 -14.17 -2.04 -8.38
CA ARG A 134 -13.50 -3.31 -8.68
C ARG A 134 -12.81 -3.31 -10.04
N LEU A 135 -13.47 -2.78 -11.07
CA LEU A 135 -12.91 -2.70 -12.43
C LEU A 135 -11.70 -1.76 -12.45
N ILE A 136 -11.80 -0.58 -11.84
CA ILE A 136 -10.70 0.39 -11.75
C ILE A 136 -9.50 -0.22 -11.02
N ILE A 137 -9.72 -0.85 -9.85
CA ILE A 137 -8.65 -1.52 -9.10
C ILE A 137 -8.05 -2.65 -9.93
N SER A 138 -8.85 -3.45 -10.64
CA SER A 138 -8.35 -4.56 -11.46
C SER A 138 -7.45 -4.05 -12.60
N ILE A 139 -7.84 -2.97 -13.28
CA ILE A 139 -7.02 -2.34 -14.32
C ILE A 139 -5.73 -1.78 -13.71
N ALA A 140 -5.81 -1.07 -12.59
CA ALA A 140 -4.65 -0.50 -11.91
C ALA A 140 -3.65 -1.61 -11.50
N LEU A 141 -4.15 -2.70 -10.91
CA LEU A 141 -3.34 -3.86 -10.52
C LEU A 141 -2.75 -4.59 -11.74
N PHE A 142 -3.47 -4.66 -12.86
CA PHE A 142 -2.94 -5.24 -14.09
C PHE A 142 -1.77 -4.41 -14.65
N ILE A 143 -1.91 -3.08 -14.67
CA ILE A 143 -0.84 -2.16 -15.08
C ILE A 143 0.36 -2.32 -14.15
N ALA A 144 0.15 -2.27 -12.83
CA ALA A 144 1.21 -2.44 -11.83
C ALA A 144 1.93 -3.78 -12.00
N ALA A 145 1.20 -4.89 -12.10
CA ALA A 145 1.77 -6.22 -12.30
C ALA A 145 2.58 -6.31 -13.60
N THR A 146 2.11 -5.66 -14.67
CA THR A 146 2.83 -5.61 -15.96
C THR A 146 4.15 -4.86 -15.80
N VAL A 147 4.15 -3.70 -15.14
CA VAL A 147 5.37 -2.92 -14.86
C VAL A 147 6.35 -3.72 -14.00
N SER A 148 5.85 -4.37 -12.94
CA SER A 148 6.66 -5.22 -12.07
C SER A 148 7.29 -6.39 -12.82
N LEU A 149 6.54 -7.02 -13.72
CA LEU A 149 7.04 -8.12 -14.55
C LEU A 149 8.11 -7.64 -15.53
N LEU A 150 7.88 -6.52 -16.22
CA LEU A 150 8.88 -5.91 -17.11
C LEU A 150 10.17 -5.54 -16.37
N LYS A 151 10.05 -5.07 -15.13
CA LYS A 151 11.20 -4.80 -14.25
C LYS A 151 11.96 -6.09 -13.91
N GLN A 152 11.26 -7.16 -13.56
CA GLN A 152 11.87 -8.44 -13.18
C GLN A 152 12.53 -9.18 -14.36
N LEU A 153 12.05 -8.95 -15.59
CA LEU A 153 12.63 -9.50 -16.82
C LEU A 153 13.72 -8.60 -17.44
N ASP A 154 14.18 -7.58 -16.71
CA ASP A 154 15.19 -6.61 -17.17
C ASP A 154 14.83 -5.89 -18.49
N PHE A 155 13.54 -5.79 -18.84
CA PHE A 155 13.06 -5.01 -20.00
C PHE A 155 13.03 -3.50 -19.72
N ILE A 156 13.10 -3.09 -18.45
CA ILE A 156 13.22 -1.68 -18.07
C ILE A 156 14.72 -1.36 -17.94
N PRO A 157 15.25 -0.36 -18.69
CA PRO A 157 16.67 -0.04 -18.61
C PRO A 157 17.08 0.33 -17.17
N ALA A 158 18.28 -0.11 -16.77
CA ALA A 158 18.80 0.08 -15.41
C ALA A 158 18.77 1.54 -14.94
N ASP A 159 18.91 2.50 -15.87
CA ASP A 159 18.85 3.94 -15.62
C ASP A 159 17.48 4.44 -15.09
N TYR A 160 16.43 3.63 -15.28
CA TYR A 160 15.08 3.85 -14.75
C TYR A 160 14.76 2.92 -13.58
N ALA A 161 15.39 1.74 -13.52
CA ALA A 161 15.17 0.74 -12.49
C ALA A 161 16.09 0.97 -11.27
N GLY A 162 15.61 1.72 -10.28
CA GLY A 162 16.30 1.86 -8.98
C GLY A 162 16.90 3.24 -8.70
N ALA A 163 16.44 4.29 -9.38
CA ALA A 163 16.84 5.66 -9.06
C ALA A 163 16.51 6.01 -7.61
N ILE A 164 17.55 6.32 -6.83
CA ILE A 164 17.45 6.68 -5.40
C ILE A 164 17.13 8.18 -5.23
N GLY A 165 17.11 8.94 -6.33
CA GLY A 165 16.65 10.33 -6.37
C GLY A 165 16.17 10.69 -7.78
N LEU A 166 15.12 11.49 -7.87
CA LEU A 166 14.52 11.96 -9.11
C LEU A 166 14.73 13.47 -9.24
N THR A 167 15.20 13.92 -10.40
CA THR A 167 15.40 15.35 -10.71
C THR A 167 14.81 15.70 -12.07
N GLY A 168 14.56 17.00 -12.29
CA GLY A 168 14.08 17.53 -13.55
C GLY A 168 12.75 16.89 -14.01
N ILE A 169 12.68 16.53 -15.30
CA ILE A 169 11.45 16.00 -15.90
C ILE A 169 11.04 14.64 -15.31
N LYS A 170 12.00 13.83 -14.83
CA LYS A 170 11.72 12.53 -14.22
C LYS A 170 10.90 12.69 -12.94
N LEU A 171 11.21 13.71 -12.14
CA LEU A 171 10.46 14.03 -10.93
C LEU A 171 9.03 14.50 -11.26
N VAL A 172 8.88 15.34 -12.29
CA VAL A 172 7.57 15.84 -12.72
C VAL A 172 6.66 14.69 -13.18
N ILE A 173 7.19 13.79 -14.01
CA ILE A 173 6.44 12.60 -14.44
C ILE A 173 6.03 11.76 -13.24
N ALA A 174 6.95 11.51 -12.29
CA ALA A 174 6.66 10.74 -11.09
C ALA A 174 5.60 11.37 -10.17
N ILE A 175 5.50 12.71 -10.15
CA ILE A 175 4.48 13.43 -9.37
C ILE A 175 3.10 13.36 -10.04
N LEU A 176 3.05 13.28 -11.38
CA LEU A 176 1.81 13.29 -12.15
C LEU A 176 1.25 11.90 -12.47
N ALA A 177 2.10 10.87 -12.46
CA ALA A 177 1.75 9.47 -12.71
C ALA A 177 1.05 8.84 -11.50
#